data_AF-A0A3M5FZR4-F1
#
_entry.id   AF-A0A3M5FZR4-F1
#
_cell.length_a   1.000
_cell.length_b   1.000
_cell.length_c   1.000
_cell.angle_alpha   90.00
_cell.angle_beta   90.00
_cell.angle_gamma   90.00
#
_symmetry.space_group_name_H-M   'P 1'
#
loop_
_entity.id
_entity.type
_entity.pdbx_description
1 polymer ?
#
loop_
_entity_poly.entity_id
_entity_poly.type
_entity_poly.pdbx_seq_one_letter_code
_entity_poly.pdbx_strand_id
1 'polypeptide(L)'
;MRQGRTQSGDPCRPCLSGVCFCQCRCVWRGCLMSHQQQFEALVAVLKAAISPTEHFTLAYDAEASDFIRFNHGQVRQAGSVQQVIATFKLIDDGRHANLEVTLSGDQETDTRRLSNALQQLRETLPSLAKDPYLLPNTQAWQSSNVQDLPLPDSAQVVEQISQLSGDLDLVGFYAAGPLYRGFASSWGALGWHQANSFNFDWSLFHENGQAVKANYAGHDWNNEAFVQRFQQAREQLEFLGRPLHTLKPGQYRAYLAPAALDEVIGMLSWGGFSAQAVASKRSPLQRLYDGETHFSPLISFDEQVSGSLSPAFSREGYPRKDLKLIVNGQARERLVDSSSAAEYDLPANGADYGEGPSALSIAGGSLELDQILEKLGTGLYISNLWYLNFSDRAAARLTGMTRFATFWVEDGKIVAPVSTMRFDDSAYSLLGSALEDLTRERELILQSSTYTQRQTGSIQLPGALISRLTLTL
;
A
#
# COMPACT_ATOMS: atom_id res chain seq x y z
N MET A 1 -16.70 -6.89 -34.28
CA MET A 1 -16.78 -6.63 -35.74
C MET A 1 -15.37 -6.57 -36.30
N ARG A 2 -15.20 -7.02 -37.55
CA ARG A 2 -13.95 -7.46 -38.20
C ARG A 2 -12.80 -6.43 -38.21
N GLN A 3 -11.59 -6.95 -38.03
CA GLN A 3 -10.32 -6.30 -38.35
C GLN A 3 -10.22 -6.02 -39.86
N GLY A 4 -9.93 -4.76 -40.23
CA GLY A 4 -9.56 -4.35 -41.58
C GLY A 4 -8.13 -3.84 -41.59
N ARG A 5 -7.25 -4.53 -42.33
CA ARG A 5 -5.90 -4.06 -42.69
C ARG A 5 -6.02 -2.95 -43.73
N THR A 6 -5.30 -1.85 -43.55
CA THR A 6 -5.03 -0.86 -44.61
C THR A 6 -3.54 -0.88 -44.95
N GLN A 7 -3.24 -1.27 -46.20
CA GLN A 7 -1.94 -1.12 -46.85
C GLN A 7 -1.68 0.35 -47.21
N SER A 8 -0.39 0.67 -47.31
CA SER A 8 0.21 1.97 -47.59
C SER A 8 0.18 2.35 -49.07
N GLY A 9 -0.16 3.62 -49.36
CA GLY A 9 0.19 4.26 -50.63
C GLY A 9 -0.89 5.20 -51.17
N ASP A 10 -0.87 6.46 -50.73
CA ASP A 10 -1.20 7.59 -51.61
C ASP A 10 -0.67 8.91 -51.02
N PRO A 11 -0.10 9.82 -51.84
CA PRO A 11 0.58 11.02 -51.36
C PRO A 11 -0.37 12.22 -51.41
N CYS A 12 -1.01 12.53 -50.28
CA CYS A 12 -1.66 13.83 -50.08
C CYS A 12 -1.33 14.35 -48.69
N ARG A 13 -0.60 15.48 -48.65
CA ARG A 13 -0.29 16.23 -47.44
C ARG A 13 -1.57 16.47 -46.61
N PRO A 14 -1.59 16.19 -45.30
CA PRO A 14 -2.64 16.72 -44.43
C PRO A 14 -2.26 18.14 -43.99
N CYS A 15 -3.23 19.04 -44.14
CA CYS A 15 -3.22 20.36 -43.53
C CYS A 15 -3.04 20.25 -42.01
N LEU A 16 -2.18 21.08 -41.43
CA LEU A 16 -2.11 21.30 -39.99
C LEU A 16 -3.43 21.98 -39.55
N SER A 17 -4.37 21.21 -39.03
CA SER A 17 -5.50 21.77 -38.29
C SER A 17 -5.01 22.21 -36.92
N GLY A 18 -4.76 23.51 -36.76
CA GLY A 18 -4.52 24.14 -35.48
C GLY A 18 -5.73 23.89 -34.56
N VAL A 19 -5.49 23.20 -33.44
CA VAL A 19 -6.50 23.04 -32.39
C VAL A 19 -6.60 24.36 -31.66
N CYS A 20 -7.75 25.02 -31.78
CA CYS A 20 -8.05 26.24 -31.06
C CYS A 20 -8.27 25.89 -29.58
N PHE A 21 -7.37 26.34 -28.70
CA PHE A 21 -7.57 26.29 -27.25
C PHE A 21 -8.79 27.16 -26.90
N CYS A 22 -9.86 26.53 -26.42
CA CYS A 22 -11.05 27.23 -25.97
C CYS A 22 -10.74 27.92 -24.64
N GLN A 23 -10.55 29.23 -24.68
CA GLN A 23 -10.40 30.07 -23.49
C GLN A 23 -11.68 30.06 -22.64
N CYS A 24 -11.48 29.81 -21.34
CA CYS A 24 -12.26 30.28 -20.20
C CYS A 24 -13.77 30.43 -20.39
N ARG A 25 -14.53 29.34 -20.17
CA ARG A 25 -15.88 29.47 -19.60
C ARG A 25 -15.76 29.47 -18.09
N CYS A 26 -15.88 30.66 -17.49
CA CYS A 26 -16.16 30.79 -16.06
C CYS A 26 -17.52 30.13 -15.77
N VAL A 27 -17.49 28.89 -15.30
CA VAL A 27 -18.64 28.25 -14.67
C VAL A 27 -18.78 28.87 -13.29
N TRP A 28 -19.94 29.49 -13.03
CA TRP A 28 -20.35 29.91 -11.70
C TRP A 28 -20.27 28.68 -10.77
N ARG A 29 -19.23 28.60 -9.94
CA ARG A 29 -19.13 27.61 -8.88
C ARG A 29 -20.20 27.94 -7.85
N GLY A 30 -21.40 27.37 -8.01
CA GLY A 30 -22.25 27.09 -6.85
C GLY A 30 -21.38 26.31 -5.86
N CYS A 31 -21.47 26.67 -4.57
CA CYS A 31 -20.65 26.04 -3.52
C CYS A 31 -20.91 24.53 -3.52
N LEU A 32 -20.06 23.76 -4.20
CA LEU A 32 -20.09 22.30 -4.18
C LEU A 32 -19.80 21.89 -2.75
N MET A 33 -20.73 21.14 -2.14
CA MET A 33 -20.53 20.58 -0.81
C MET A 33 -19.24 19.76 -0.79
N SER A 34 -18.47 19.87 0.29
CA SER A 34 -17.29 19.02 0.47
C SER A 34 -17.70 17.55 0.61
N HIS A 35 -16.77 16.62 0.34
CA HIS A 35 -17.01 15.18 0.56
C HIS A 35 -17.48 14.89 2.00
N GLN A 36 -16.95 15.64 2.99
CA GLN A 36 -17.36 15.51 4.38
C GLN A 36 -18.83 15.91 4.58
N GLN A 37 -19.22 17.08 4.05
CA GLN A 37 -20.59 17.57 4.15
C GLN A 37 -21.59 16.64 3.45
N GLN A 38 -21.21 16.10 2.29
CA GLN A 38 -21.99 15.08 1.58
C GLN A 38 -22.17 13.84 2.46
N PHE A 39 -21.08 13.32 3.02
CA PHE A 39 -21.13 12.16 3.91
C PHE A 39 -22.04 12.39 5.13
N GLU A 40 -21.86 13.51 5.83
CA GLU A 40 -22.68 13.87 7.00
C GLU A 40 -24.16 14.02 6.66
N ALA A 41 -24.49 14.56 5.48
CA ALA A 41 -25.87 14.65 5.01
C ALA A 41 -26.50 13.26 4.76
N LEU A 42 -25.75 12.34 4.16
CA LEU A 42 -26.21 10.95 3.96
C LEU A 42 -26.41 10.22 5.29
N VAL A 43 -25.53 10.44 6.27
CA VAL A 43 -25.68 9.90 7.63
C VAL A 43 -26.94 10.43 8.29
N ALA A 44 -27.24 11.73 8.15
CA ALA A 44 -28.45 12.33 8.71
C ALA A 44 -29.74 11.71 8.13
N VAL A 45 -29.76 11.44 6.81
CA VAL A 45 -30.86 10.73 6.15
C VAL A 45 -31.06 9.34 6.76
N LEU A 46 -30.00 8.54 6.88
CA LEU A 46 -30.11 7.18 7.42
C LEU A 46 -30.58 7.19 8.88
N LYS A 47 -30.05 8.09 9.72
CA LYS A 47 -30.48 8.25 11.12
C LYS A 47 -31.98 8.55 11.25
N ALA A 48 -32.54 9.34 10.32
CA ALA A 48 -33.96 9.64 10.31
C ALA A 48 -34.83 8.48 9.77
N ALA A 49 -34.25 7.55 9.01
CA ALA A 49 -34.97 6.51 8.27
C ALA A 49 -35.01 5.14 8.98
N ILE A 50 -34.09 4.86 9.89
CA ILE A 50 -34.05 3.59 10.64
C ILE A 50 -35.20 3.48 11.67
N SER A 51 -35.65 2.26 11.92
CA SER A 51 -36.60 1.94 12.99
C SER A 51 -35.91 1.92 14.37
N PRO A 52 -36.67 1.89 15.48
CA PRO A 52 -36.08 1.81 16.82
C PRO A 52 -35.27 0.54 17.14
N THR A 53 -35.51 -0.57 16.41
CA THR A 53 -34.77 -1.83 16.62
C THR A 53 -33.59 -1.97 15.67
N GLU A 54 -33.59 -1.20 14.58
CA GLU A 54 -32.56 -1.23 13.56
C GLU A 54 -31.34 -0.41 13.99
N HIS A 55 -30.19 -0.91 13.56
CA HIS A 55 -28.90 -0.24 13.69
C HIS A 55 -28.16 -0.27 12.37
N PHE A 56 -27.25 0.67 12.16
CA PHE A 56 -26.43 0.69 10.96
C PHE A 56 -24.99 1.08 11.22
N THR A 57 -24.13 0.66 10.28
CA THR A 57 -22.85 1.29 10.02
C THR A 57 -22.77 1.73 8.56
N LEU A 58 -22.10 2.85 8.31
CA LEU A 58 -21.86 3.39 6.98
C LEU A 58 -20.38 3.74 6.88
N ALA A 59 -19.64 2.97 6.08
CA ALA A 59 -18.29 3.34 5.67
C ALA A 59 -18.36 4.08 4.33
N TYR A 60 -17.53 5.10 4.17
CA TYR A 60 -17.46 5.95 2.99
C TYR A 60 -16.02 5.98 2.49
N ASP A 61 -15.81 5.61 1.24
CA ASP A 61 -14.53 5.70 0.56
C ASP A 61 -14.67 6.62 -0.63
N ALA A 62 -13.80 7.60 -0.74
CA ALA A 62 -13.71 8.40 -1.96
C ALA A 62 -12.27 8.69 -2.33
N GLU A 63 -12.06 8.95 -3.61
CA GLU A 63 -10.81 9.51 -4.11
C GLU A 63 -11.11 10.53 -5.20
N ALA A 64 -10.24 11.53 -5.28
CA ALA A 64 -10.08 12.37 -6.45
C ALA A 64 -8.60 12.34 -6.81
N SER A 65 -8.21 11.52 -7.78
CA SER A 65 -6.79 11.28 -8.09
C SER A 65 -6.49 11.39 -9.57
N ASP A 66 -5.35 11.98 -9.89
CA ASP A 66 -4.72 11.92 -11.20
C ASP A 66 -3.97 10.60 -11.34
N PHE A 67 -3.99 10.06 -12.56
CA PHE A 67 -3.36 8.82 -12.96
C PHE A 67 -2.64 9.02 -14.28
N ILE A 68 -1.31 8.91 -14.25
CA ILE A 68 -0.46 9.21 -15.39
C ILE A 68 0.49 8.04 -15.62
N ARG A 69 0.49 7.51 -16.83
CA ARG A 69 1.40 6.43 -17.26
C ARG A 69 2.43 7.00 -18.21
N PHE A 70 3.66 6.53 -18.04
CA PHE A 70 4.81 6.91 -18.83
C PHE A 70 5.32 5.71 -19.64
N ASN A 71 5.73 5.98 -20.86
CA ASN A 71 6.49 5.05 -21.69
C ASN A 71 7.58 5.84 -22.43
N HIS A 72 8.80 5.30 -22.45
CA HIS A 72 10.00 5.99 -22.96
C HIS A 72 10.16 7.41 -22.38
N GLY A 73 9.93 7.58 -21.08
CA GLY A 73 10.03 8.87 -20.40
C GLY A 73 8.95 9.89 -20.79
N GLN A 74 7.98 9.52 -21.62
CA GLN A 74 6.93 10.39 -22.12
C GLN A 74 5.55 9.96 -21.61
N VAL A 75 4.62 10.91 -21.47
CA VAL A 75 3.24 10.61 -21.09
C VAL A 75 2.56 9.78 -22.18
N ARG A 76 2.15 8.57 -21.82
CA ARG A 76 1.39 7.65 -22.67
C ARG A 76 -0.11 7.76 -22.44
N GLN A 77 -0.51 7.98 -21.20
CA GLN A 77 -1.90 8.09 -20.78
C GLN A 77 -1.95 9.02 -19.57
N ALA A 78 -2.88 9.96 -19.57
CA ALA A 78 -3.21 10.77 -18.41
C ALA A 78 -4.74 10.77 -18.24
N GLY A 79 -5.20 10.66 -17.00
CA GLY A 79 -6.61 10.73 -16.67
C GLY A 79 -6.80 11.02 -15.18
N SER A 80 -8.01 11.38 -14.82
CA SER A 80 -8.41 11.61 -13.43
C SER A 80 -9.54 10.65 -13.07
N VAL A 81 -9.53 10.14 -11.85
CA VAL A 81 -10.64 9.38 -11.27
C VAL A 81 -11.24 10.23 -10.17
N GLN A 82 -12.57 10.33 -10.19
CA GLN A 82 -13.36 10.74 -9.06
C GLN A 82 -14.34 9.61 -8.80
N GLN A 83 -14.32 9.08 -7.58
CA GLN A 83 -15.26 8.04 -7.20
C GLN A 83 -15.60 8.13 -5.73
N VAL A 84 -16.79 7.60 -5.42
CA VAL A 84 -17.31 7.51 -4.08
C VAL A 84 -18.05 6.18 -3.95
N ILE A 85 -17.69 5.38 -2.95
CA ILE A 85 -18.32 4.12 -2.61
C ILE A 85 -18.72 4.17 -1.15
N ALA A 86 -19.98 3.83 -0.85
CA ALA A 86 -20.44 3.65 0.50
C ALA A 86 -20.72 2.17 0.79
N THR A 87 -20.10 1.61 1.82
CA THR A 87 -20.46 0.29 2.35
C THR A 87 -21.47 0.49 3.47
N PHE A 88 -22.72 0.13 3.21
CA PHE A 88 -23.84 0.31 4.13
C PHE A 88 -24.24 -1.04 4.72
N LYS A 89 -24.08 -1.19 6.04
CA LYS A 89 -24.50 -2.38 6.81
C LYS A 89 -25.74 -2.04 7.64
N LEU A 90 -26.76 -2.87 7.55
CA LEU A 90 -27.95 -2.83 8.42
C LEU A 90 -27.90 -4.03 9.37
N ILE A 91 -28.26 -3.79 10.63
CA ILE A 91 -28.26 -4.76 11.73
C ILE A 91 -29.62 -4.71 12.43
N ASP A 92 -30.26 -5.85 12.63
CA ASP A 92 -31.51 -5.97 13.40
C ASP A 92 -31.63 -7.39 13.99
N ASP A 93 -32.01 -7.49 15.27
CA ASP A 93 -32.19 -8.76 16.01
C ASP A 93 -31.06 -9.79 15.81
N GLY A 94 -29.80 -9.35 15.84
CA GLY A 94 -28.61 -10.20 15.68
C GLY A 94 -28.38 -10.72 14.25
N ARG A 95 -29.11 -10.17 13.27
CA ARG A 95 -28.88 -10.40 11.83
C ARG A 95 -28.24 -9.17 11.23
N HIS A 96 -27.44 -9.36 10.20
CA HIS A 96 -26.83 -8.26 9.47
C HIS A 96 -26.64 -8.59 8.00
N ALA A 97 -26.65 -7.54 7.19
CA ALA A 97 -26.32 -7.59 5.77
C ALA A 97 -25.72 -6.25 5.37
N ASN A 98 -24.87 -6.26 4.34
CA ASN A 98 -24.28 -5.06 3.78
C ASN A 98 -24.47 -4.97 2.27
N LEU A 99 -24.56 -3.75 1.78
CA LEU A 99 -24.52 -3.42 0.35
C LEU A 99 -23.43 -2.39 0.10
N GLU A 100 -22.76 -2.52 -1.04
CA GLU A 100 -21.91 -1.47 -1.58
C GLU A 100 -22.71 -0.62 -2.55
N VAL A 101 -22.71 0.69 -2.32
CA VAL A 101 -23.45 1.67 -3.10
C VAL A 101 -22.47 2.64 -3.73
N THR A 102 -22.38 2.65 -5.06
CA THR A 102 -21.66 3.69 -5.78
C THR A 102 -22.44 4.99 -5.70
N LEU A 103 -21.78 6.04 -5.22
CA LEU A 103 -22.35 7.38 -5.09
C LEU A 103 -21.88 8.26 -6.25
N SER A 104 -22.70 9.24 -6.59
CA SER A 104 -22.51 10.14 -7.72
C SER A 104 -21.96 11.50 -7.32
N GLY A 105 -22.03 11.85 -6.03
CA GLY A 105 -21.74 13.19 -5.52
C GLY A 105 -22.94 14.15 -5.64
N ASP A 106 -24.03 13.74 -6.30
CA ASP A 106 -25.30 14.47 -6.29
C ASP A 106 -26.15 14.03 -5.10
N GLN A 107 -26.48 14.97 -4.22
CA GLN A 107 -27.16 14.72 -2.96
C GLN A 107 -28.53 14.04 -3.15
N GLU A 108 -29.33 14.45 -4.14
CA GLU A 108 -30.66 13.87 -4.35
C GLU A 108 -30.56 12.43 -4.85
N THR A 109 -29.69 12.20 -5.85
CA THR A 109 -29.43 10.87 -6.41
C THR A 109 -28.88 9.92 -5.35
N ASP A 110 -27.91 10.36 -4.56
CA ASP A 110 -27.24 9.54 -3.55
C ASP A 110 -28.15 9.21 -2.37
N THR A 111 -28.98 10.17 -1.95
CA THR A 111 -30.06 9.95 -0.96
C THR A 111 -31.04 8.87 -1.42
N ARG A 112 -31.45 8.92 -2.70
CA ARG A 112 -32.35 7.92 -3.30
C ARG A 112 -31.70 6.54 -3.35
N ARG A 113 -30.42 6.45 -3.75
CA ARG A 113 -29.66 5.20 -3.80
C ARG A 113 -29.55 4.56 -2.41
N LEU A 114 -29.18 5.32 -1.38
CA LEU A 114 -29.10 4.82 -0.01
C LEU A 114 -30.48 4.43 0.56
N SER A 115 -31.54 5.17 0.24
CA SER A 115 -32.90 4.81 0.64
C SER A 115 -33.34 3.49 0.01
N ASN A 116 -33.02 3.27 -1.26
CA ASN A 116 -33.28 1.99 -1.93
C ASN A 116 -32.46 0.85 -1.32
N ALA A 117 -31.18 1.08 -1.00
CA ALA A 117 -30.33 0.10 -0.33
C ALA A 117 -30.88 -0.28 1.04
N LEU A 118 -31.41 0.67 1.82
CA LEU A 118 -32.06 0.40 3.11
C LEU A 118 -33.27 -0.54 2.94
N GLN A 119 -34.12 -0.30 1.93
CA GLN A 119 -35.27 -1.17 1.66
C GLN A 119 -34.83 -2.59 1.26
N GLN A 120 -33.84 -2.71 0.38
CA GLN A 120 -33.29 -4.03 -0.01
C GLN A 120 -32.72 -4.79 1.19
N LEU A 121 -31.99 -4.09 2.07
CA LEU A 121 -31.45 -4.70 3.29
C LEU A 121 -32.57 -5.19 4.22
N ARG A 122 -33.64 -4.39 4.40
CA ARG A 122 -34.83 -4.79 5.19
C ARG A 122 -35.55 -6.01 4.62
N GLU A 123 -35.65 -6.11 3.29
CA GLU A 123 -36.23 -7.27 2.62
C GLU A 123 -35.35 -8.52 2.77
N THR A 124 -34.03 -8.33 2.82
CA THR A 124 -33.05 -9.42 2.89
C THR A 124 -32.90 -9.97 4.32
N LEU A 125 -32.80 -9.09 5.33
CA LEU A 125 -32.47 -9.45 6.71
C LEU A 125 -33.30 -10.61 7.29
N PRO A 126 -34.64 -10.67 7.14
CA PRO A 126 -35.46 -11.74 7.72
C PRO A 126 -35.10 -13.14 7.23
N SER A 127 -34.48 -13.26 6.04
CA SER A 127 -34.07 -14.54 5.46
C SER A 127 -32.73 -15.06 6.00
N LEU A 128 -31.99 -14.23 6.72
CA LEU A 128 -30.67 -14.56 7.24
C LEU A 128 -30.76 -15.19 8.64
N ALA A 129 -29.80 -16.07 8.92
CA ALA A 129 -29.59 -16.58 10.27
C ALA A 129 -29.00 -15.48 11.17
N LYS A 130 -29.23 -15.59 12.48
CA LYS A 130 -28.50 -14.78 13.45
C LYS A 130 -27.03 -15.16 13.41
N ASP A 131 -26.16 -14.16 13.47
CA ASP A 131 -24.71 -14.36 13.45
C ASP A 131 -24.18 -14.39 14.90
N PRO A 132 -23.65 -15.53 15.37
CA PRO A 132 -23.11 -15.64 16.72
C PRO A 132 -21.82 -14.82 16.93
N TYR A 133 -21.15 -14.38 15.86
CA TYR A 133 -19.91 -13.61 15.91
C TYR A 133 -20.09 -12.13 15.54
N LEU A 134 -21.34 -11.69 15.38
CA LEU A 134 -21.65 -10.27 15.15
C LEU A 134 -21.37 -9.45 16.41
N LEU A 135 -20.28 -8.67 16.37
CA LEU A 135 -19.87 -7.78 17.45
C LEU A 135 -19.71 -6.34 16.94
N PRO A 136 -20.79 -5.57 16.79
CA PRO A 136 -20.68 -4.18 16.37
C PRO A 136 -20.08 -3.31 17.49
N ASN A 137 -19.26 -2.32 17.11
CA ASN A 137 -18.87 -1.29 18.06
C ASN A 137 -20.04 -0.34 18.36
N THR A 138 -20.61 -0.46 19.55
CA THR A 138 -21.73 0.38 19.99
C THR A 138 -21.29 1.63 20.75
N GLN A 139 -19.98 1.89 20.87
CA GLN A 139 -19.47 3.08 21.55
C GLN A 139 -19.56 4.31 20.64
N ALA A 140 -20.09 5.41 21.19
CA ALA A 140 -20.04 6.70 20.53
C ALA A 140 -18.64 7.32 20.63
N TRP A 141 -18.13 7.82 19.52
CA TRP A 141 -16.85 8.53 19.44
C TRP A 141 -16.87 9.48 18.24
N GLN A 142 -15.99 10.48 18.25
CA GLN A 142 -15.79 11.38 17.13
C GLN A 142 -14.31 11.50 16.81
N SER A 143 -13.98 11.46 15.52
CA SER A 143 -12.61 11.67 15.04
C SER A 143 -12.67 12.42 13.71
N SER A 144 -11.83 13.43 13.56
CA SER A 144 -11.69 14.15 12.30
C SER A 144 -10.21 14.45 12.07
N ASN A 145 -9.68 13.98 10.95
CA ASN A 145 -8.34 14.30 10.49
C ASN A 145 -8.43 14.82 9.06
N VAL A 146 -7.87 16.00 8.80
CA VAL A 146 -7.87 16.60 7.47
C VAL A 146 -6.46 17.07 7.17
N GLN A 147 -5.84 16.46 6.15
CA GLN A 147 -4.59 16.94 5.61
C GLN A 147 -4.84 18.05 4.58
N ASP A 148 -4.50 19.28 4.95
CA ASP A 148 -4.69 20.47 4.11
C ASP A 148 -3.48 20.83 3.24
N LEU A 149 -2.33 20.15 3.42
CA LEU A 149 -1.17 20.38 2.55
C LEU A 149 -1.49 19.90 1.13
N PRO A 150 -1.49 20.80 0.12
CA PRO A 150 -1.75 20.41 -1.25
C PRO A 150 -0.54 19.66 -1.81
N LEU A 151 -0.83 18.69 -2.68
CA LEU A 151 0.19 18.07 -3.52
C LEU A 151 0.63 19.04 -4.63
N PRO A 152 1.84 18.87 -5.19
CA PRO A 152 2.25 19.64 -6.36
C PRO A 152 1.29 19.42 -7.52
N ASP A 153 1.23 20.39 -8.43
CA ASP A 153 0.46 20.24 -9.66
C ASP A 153 1.02 19.10 -10.51
N SER A 154 0.16 18.17 -10.93
CA SER A 154 0.57 16.98 -11.68
C SER A 154 1.30 17.32 -12.98
N ALA A 155 1.01 18.45 -13.63
CA ALA A 155 1.73 18.87 -14.85
C ALA A 155 3.17 19.28 -14.54
N GLN A 156 3.42 19.92 -13.38
CA GLN A 156 4.78 20.25 -12.93
C GLN A 156 5.58 18.98 -12.63
N VAL A 157 4.97 17.99 -11.97
CA VAL A 157 5.60 16.70 -11.69
C VAL A 157 5.93 15.95 -12.99
N VAL A 158 5.00 15.93 -13.95
CA VAL A 158 5.21 15.33 -15.28
C VAL A 158 6.37 15.99 -16.02
N GLU A 159 6.42 17.33 -16.01
CA GLU A 159 7.50 18.08 -16.66
C GLU A 159 8.85 17.69 -16.05
N GLN A 160 8.93 17.63 -14.72
CA GLN A 160 10.14 17.23 -14.03
C GLN A 160 10.56 15.79 -14.34
N ILE A 161 9.61 14.83 -14.31
CA ILE A 161 9.88 13.44 -14.68
C ILE A 161 10.42 13.37 -16.12
N SER A 162 9.81 14.10 -17.05
CA SER A 162 10.23 14.12 -18.45
C SER A 162 11.64 14.71 -18.61
N GLN A 163 11.95 15.80 -17.91
CA GLN A 163 13.28 16.43 -17.90
C GLN A 163 14.36 15.50 -17.33
N LEU A 164 14.07 14.80 -16.21
CA LEU A 164 15.02 13.87 -15.59
C LEU A 164 15.21 12.60 -16.42
N SER A 165 14.16 12.15 -17.12
CA SER A 165 14.20 10.98 -17.99
C SER A 165 15.14 11.22 -19.18
N GLY A 166 15.05 12.37 -19.84
CA GLY A 166 15.85 12.63 -21.05
C GLY A 166 15.67 11.52 -22.08
N ASP A 167 16.77 10.86 -22.45
CA ASP A 167 16.80 9.76 -23.42
C ASP A 167 16.68 8.36 -22.79
N LEU A 168 16.48 8.27 -21.47
CA LEU A 168 16.36 6.98 -20.77
C LEU A 168 15.06 6.26 -21.16
N ASP A 169 15.15 4.93 -21.27
CA ASP A 169 13.96 4.09 -21.43
C ASP A 169 13.23 3.93 -20.09
N LEU A 170 12.41 4.93 -19.75
CA LEU A 170 11.59 4.95 -18.54
C LEU A 170 10.16 4.46 -18.83
N VAL A 171 9.73 3.47 -18.05
CA VAL A 171 8.31 3.09 -17.92
C VAL A 171 7.89 3.34 -16.49
N GLY A 172 6.77 4.01 -16.29
CA GLY A 172 6.33 4.33 -14.93
C GLY A 172 4.87 4.71 -14.83
N PHE A 173 4.44 4.87 -13.59
CA PHE A 173 3.09 5.24 -13.24
C PHE A 173 3.11 6.19 -12.05
N TYR A 174 2.43 7.33 -12.22
CA TYR A 174 2.21 8.34 -11.20
C TYR A 174 0.73 8.38 -10.84
N ALA A 175 0.44 8.31 -9.54
CA ALA A 175 -0.89 8.55 -9.00
C ALA A 175 -0.82 9.56 -7.87
N ALA A 176 -1.67 10.58 -7.89
CA ALA A 176 -1.67 11.63 -6.87
C ALA A 176 -3.04 12.25 -6.68
N GLY A 177 -3.34 12.65 -5.44
CA GLY A 177 -4.59 13.29 -5.08
C GLY A 177 -5.08 12.90 -3.69
N PRO A 178 -6.14 13.57 -3.21
CA PRO A 178 -6.79 13.26 -1.95
C PRO A 178 -7.53 11.91 -1.97
N LEU A 179 -7.46 11.25 -0.82
CA LEU A 179 -8.23 10.08 -0.42
C LEU A 179 -9.07 10.45 0.80
N TYR A 180 -10.32 10.00 0.81
CA TYR A 180 -11.27 10.27 1.87
C TYR A 180 -11.79 8.97 2.47
N ARG A 181 -11.88 8.94 3.80
CA ARG A 181 -12.52 7.87 4.57
C ARG A 181 -13.52 8.50 5.54
N GLY A 182 -14.76 8.03 5.49
CA GLY A 182 -15.79 8.35 6.46
C GLY A 182 -16.29 7.09 7.14
N PHE A 183 -16.66 7.21 8.41
CA PHE A 183 -17.37 6.15 9.12
C PHE A 183 -18.47 6.76 9.99
N ALA A 184 -19.64 6.13 10.02
CA ALA A 184 -20.70 6.51 10.93
C ALA A 184 -21.50 5.30 11.40
N SER A 185 -22.06 5.37 12.61
CA SER A 185 -23.02 4.38 13.09
C SER A 185 -24.25 5.02 13.72
N SER A 186 -25.33 4.24 13.80
CA SER A 186 -26.54 4.61 14.54
C SER A 186 -26.29 4.79 16.05
N TRP A 187 -25.22 4.21 16.59
CA TRP A 187 -24.82 4.34 18.00
C TRP A 187 -24.05 5.64 18.29
N GLY A 188 -23.82 6.49 17.29
CA GLY A 188 -23.24 7.82 17.49
C GLY A 188 -21.75 7.93 17.18
N ALA A 189 -21.11 6.88 16.65
CA ALA A 189 -19.77 6.99 16.08
C ALA A 189 -19.78 7.85 14.81
N LEU A 190 -18.79 8.74 14.67
CA LEU A 190 -18.57 9.56 13.48
C LEU A 190 -17.07 9.82 13.27
N GLY A 191 -16.52 9.28 12.18
CA GLY A 191 -15.13 9.42 11.77
C GLY A 191 -15.03 10.09 10.41
N TRP A 192 -14.10 11.03 10.27
CA TRP A 192 -13.69 11.60 9.00
C TRP A 192 -12.16 11.64 8.89
N HIS A 193 -11.64 11.23 7.74
CA HIS A 193 -10.20 11.23 7.45
C HIS A 193 -9.98 11.63 6.00
N GLN A 194 -9.19 12.68 5.78
CA GLN A 194 -8.71 13.09 4.48
C GLN A 194 -7.18 13.03 4.47
N ALA A 195 -6.64 12.26 3.53
CA ALA A 195 -5.21 12.09 3.33
C ALA A 195 -4.83 12.45 1.89
N ASN A 196 -3.79 13.26 1.72
CA ASN A 196 -3.27 13.63 0.41
C ASN A 196 -1.96 12.86 0.20
N SER A 197 -1.88 12.07 -0.86
CA SER A 197 -0.67 11.32 -1.16
C SER A 197 -0.38 11.25 -2.64
N PHE A 198 0.89 11.05 -2.98
CA PHE A 198 1.36 10.71 -4.31
C PHE A 198 2.17 9.42 -4.28
N ASN A 199 2.23 8.73 -5.41
CA ASN A 199 3.08 7.57 -5.62
C ASN A 199 3.57 7.58 -7.08
N PHE A 200 4.89 7.64 -7.25
CA PHE A 200 5.56 7.41 -8.52
C PHE A 200 6.38 6.11 -8.44
N ASP A 201 5.95 5.09 -9.18
CA ASP A 201 6.68 3.83 -9.37
C ASP A 201 7.19 3.79 -10.81
N TRP A 202 8.49 3.56 -10.99
CA TRP A 202 9.09 3.52 -12.32
C TRP A 202 10.18 2.46 -12.44
N SER A 203 10.45 2.09 -13.68
CA SER A 203 11.58 1.27 -14.07
C SER A 203 12.37 1.97 -15.16
N LEU A 204 13.70 1.97 -15.01
CA LEU A 204 14.63 2.36 -16.05
C LEU A 204 15.18 1.10 -16.71
N PHE A 205 15.00 0.98 -18.02
CA PHE A 205 15.47 -0.17 -18.80
C PHE A 205 16.83 0.12 -19.43
N HIS A 206 17.71 -0.87 -19.35
CA HIS A 206 18.96 -0.91 -20.09
C HIS A 206 18.75 -1.66 -21.41
N GLU A 207 19.57 -1.39 -22.43
CA GLU A 207 19.44 -1.99 -23.77
C GLU A 207 19.52 -3.53 -23.77
N ASN A 208 20.14 -4.12 -22.74
CA ASN A 208 20.22 -5.58 -22.54
C ASN A 208 18.92 -6.20 -21.99
N GLY A 209 17.86 -5.40 -21.79
CA GLY A 209 16.55 -5.82 -21.30
C GLY A 209 16.44 -5.96 -19.77
N GLN A 210 17.52 -5.67 -19.02
CA GLN A 210 17.46 -5.56 -17.56
C GLN A 210 16.94 -4.18 -17.15
N ALA A 211 16.42 -4.09 -15.93
CA ALA A 211 15.89 -2.83 -15.41
C ALA A 211 16.26 -2.60 -13.95
N VAL A 212 16.35 -1.33 -13.59
CA VAL A 212 16.33 -0.85 -12.20
C VAL A 212 14.90 -0.43 -11.90
N LYS A 213 14.33 -0.91 -10.79
CA LYS A 213 13.02 -0.46 -10.31
C LYS A 213 13.23 0.51 -9.15
N ALA A 214 12.49 1.61 -9.17
CA ALA A 214 12.52 2.59 -8.10
C ALA A 214 11.10 3.10 -7.79
N ASN A 215 10.93 3.61 -6.58
CA ASN A 215 9.71 4.21 -6.09
C ASN A 215 10.03 5.52 -5.37
N TYR A 216 9.12 6.49 -5.48
CA TYR A 216 9.08 7.70 -4.69
C TYR A 216 7.63 8.02 -4.38
N ALA A 217 7.28 7.96 -3.11
CA ALA A 217 5.91 8.12 -2.64
C ALA A 217 5.90 8.88 -1.31
N GLY A 218 4.78 9.52 -1.02
CA GLY A 218 4.65 10.30 0.20
C GLY A 218 3.40 11.15 0.23
N HIS A 219 3.36 12.03 1.22
CA HIS A 219 2.28 12.98 1.45
C HIS A 219 2.75 14.44 1.39
N ASP A 220 4.07 14.64 1.26
CA ASP A 220 4.73 15.91 1.04
C ASP A 220 5.80 15.73 -0.05
N TRP A 221 5.72 16.50 -1.13
CA TRP A 221 6.61 16.35 -2.28
C TRP A 221 7.89 17.12 -2.05
N ASN A 222 9.02 16.43 -2.00
CA ASN A 222 10.34 17.03 -1.90
C ASN A 222 11.11 16.84 -3.22
N ASN A 223 11.34 17.95 -3.90
CA ASN A 223 12.01 18.00 -5.19
C ASN A 223 13.45 17.44 -5.15
N GLU A 224 14.20 17.79 -4.11
CA GLU A 224 15.60 17.37 -3.96
C GLU A 224 15.68 15.87 -3.69
N ALA A 225 14.83 15.34 -2.81
CA ALA A 225 14.75 13.91 -2.52
C ALA A 225 14.34 13.11 -3.77
N PHE A 226 13.37 13.60 -4.55
CA PHE A 226 12.98 12.95 -5.80
C PHE A 226 14.15 12.90 -6.80
N VAL A 227 14.84 14.03 -7.01
CA VAL A 227 16.01 14.09 -7.91
C VAL A 227 17.10 13.14 -7.44
N GLN A 228 17.43 13.10 -6.15
CA GLN A 228 18.42 12.18 -5.59
C GLN A 228 18.04 10.72 -5.85
N ARG A 229 16.78 10.35 -5.60
CA ARG A 229 16.27 8.99 -5.85
C ARG A 229 16.35 8.62 -7.34
N PHE A 230 16.03 9.57 -8.22
CA PHE A 230 16.15 9.37 -9.67
C PHE A 230 17.60 9.17 -10.11
N GLN A 231 18.54 9.96 -9.57
CA GLN A 231 19.97 9.81 -9.88
C GLN A 231 20.52 8.48 -9.38
N GLN A 232 20.15 8.04 -8.18
CA GLN A 232 20.52 6.71 -7.67
C GLN A 232 20.06 5.58 -8.62
N ALA A 233 18.82 5.65 -9.12
CA ALA A 233 18.31 4.66 -10.07
C ALA A 233 19.09 4.69 -11.40
N ARG A 234 19.53 5.88 -11.84
CA ARG A 234 20.34 6.07 -13.05
C ARG A 234 21.76 5.52 -12.87
N GLU A 235 22.41 5.78 -11.74
CA GLU A 235 23.72 5.21 -11.41
C GLU A 235 23.65 3.69 -11.37
N GLN A 236 22.62 3.12 -10.75
CA GLN A 236 22.36 1.68 -10.75
C GLN A 236 22.19 1.11 -12.17
N LEU A 237 21.55 1.87 -13.08
CA LEU A 237 21.37 1.45 -14.47
C LEU A 237 22.70 1.29 -15.19
N GLU A 238 23.68 2.16 -14.93
CA GLU A 238 25.02 2.07 -15.52
C GLU A 238 25.74 0.77 -15.13
N PHE A 239 25.54 0.30 -13.90
CA PHE A 239 26.11 -0.97 -13.46
C PHE A 239 25.50 -2.17 -14.20
N LEU A 240 24.25 -2.11 -14.66
CA LEU A 240 23.63 -3.19 -15.43
C LEU A 240 24.28 -3.40 -16.81
N GLY A 241 25.01 -2.41 -17.33
CA GLY A 241 25.76 -2.52 -18.59
C GLY A 241 27.08 -3.28 -18.47
N ARG A 242 27.53 -3.61 -17.25
CA ARG A 242 28.81 -4.31 -17.03
C ARG A 242 28.70 -5.82 -17.26
N PRO A 243 29.83 -6.53 -17.48
CA PRO A 243 29.82 -8.00 -17.58
C PRO A 243 29.17 -8.65 -16.37
N LEU A 244 28.30 -9.61 -16.64
CA LEU A 244 27.55 -10.33 -15.61
C LEU A 244 28.49 -11.14 -14.71
N HIS A 245 28.29 -11.05 -13.40
CA HIS A 245 28.90 -11.97 -12.44
C HIS A 245 27.98 -13.17 -12.20
N THR A 246 28.43 -14.35 -12.64
CA THR A 246 27.67 -15.60 -12.48
C THR A 246 27.86 -16.17 -11.08
N LEU A 247 26.76 -16.30 -10.33
CA LEU A 247 26.76 -16.98 -9.04
C LEU A 247 26.49 -18.47 -9.19
N LYS A 248 26.91 -19.23 -8.18
CA LYS A 248 26.49 -20.62 -7.98
C LYS A 248 25.42 -20.66 -6.87
N PRO A 249 24.58 -21.70 -6.81
CA PRO A 249 23.78 -21.94 -5.62
C PRO A 249 24.65 -21.99 -4.36
N GLY A 250 24.20 -21.38 -3.27
CA GLY A 250 24.99 -21.22 -2.06
C GLY A 250 24.48 -20.15 -1.12
N GLN A 251 25.23 -19.93 -0.04
CA GLN A 251 24.94 -18.88 0.93
C GLN A 251 25.85 -17.68 0.69
N TYR A 252 25.24 -16.50 0.61
CA TYR A 252 25.94 -15.25 0.32
C TYR A 252 25.58 -14.20 1.35
N ARG A 253 26.58 -13.47 1.84
CA ARG A 253 26.33 -12.25 2.59
C ARG A 253 25.60 -11.25 1.70
N ALA A 254 24.62 -10.55 2.24
CA ALA A 254 23.78 -9.66 1.44
C ALA A 254 23.33 -8.43 2.22
N TYR A 255 23.10 -7.34 1.48
CA TYR A 255 22.32 -6.20 1.90
C TYR A 255 20.99 -6.21 1.14
N LEU A 256 19.88 -6.23 1.87
CA LEU A 256 18.54 -6.03 1.34
C LEU A 256 18.20 -4.55 1.47
N ALA A 257 18.06 -3.85 0.34
CA ALA A 257 17.54 -2.48 0.36
C ALA A 257 16.10 -2.45 0.92
N PRO A 258 15.59 -1.29 1.37
CA PRO A 258 14.24 -1.18 1.94
C PRO A 258 13.16 -1.84 1.08
N ALA A 259 13.18 -1.63 -0.25
CA ALA A 259 12.22 -2.24 -1.17
C ALA A 259 12.36 -3.78 -1.28
N ALA A 260 13.56 -4.34 -1.10
CA ALA A 260 13.75 -5.79 -1.03
C ALA A 260 13.27 -6.37 0.31
N LEU A 261 13.51 -5.66 1.41
CA LEU A 261 13.04 -6.07 2.72
C LEU A 261 11.52 -6.01 2.81
N ASP A 262 10.89 -5.01 2.19
CA ASP A 262 9.43 -4.83 2.16
C ASP A 262 8.72 -6.09 1.63
N GLU A 263 9.24 -6.70 0.55
CA GLU A 263 8.68 -7.94 0.00
C GLU A 263 8.65 -9.08 1.04
N VAL A 264 9.70 -9.21 1.88
CA VAL A 264 9.75 -10.19 2.96
C VAL A 264 8.74 -9.85 4.06
N ILE A 265 8.64 -8.58 4.44
CA ILE A 265 7.72 -8.13 5.49
C ILE A 265 6.25 -8.19 5.05
N GLY A 266 5.97 -7.85 3.80
CA GLY A 266 4.65 -7.98 3.18
C GLY A 266 4.15 -9.41 3.23
N MET A 267 5.03 -10.39 2.96
CA MET A 267 4.69 -11.80 3.13
C MET A 267 4.34 -12.15 4.58
N LEU A 268 5.09 -11.65 5.57
CA LEU A 268 4.76 -11.87 6.99
C LEU A 268 3.45 -11.20 7.39
N SER A 269 3.10 -10.09 6.76
CA SER A 269 1.86 -9.36 7.02
C SER A 269 0.61 -10.13 6.57
N TRP A 270 0.74 -11.18 5.76
CA TRP A 270 -0.35 -12.10 5.39
C TRP A 270 -0.70 -13.10 6.50
N GLY A 271 -1.37 -12.56 7.52
CA GLY A 271 -1.86 -13.32 8.67
C GLY A 271 -0.79 -13.54 9.75
N GLY A 272 0.40 -12.93 9.64
CA GLY A 272 1.43 -13.02 10.68
C GLY A 272 0.94 -12.47 12.01
N PHE A 273 0.37 -11.26 11.97
CA PHE A 273 -0.11 -10.53 13.15
C PHE A 273 -1.58 -10.76 13.48
N SER A 274 -2.29 -11.56 12.67
CA SER A 274 -3.71 -11.85 12.80
C SER A 274 -3.99 -12.70 14.04
N ALA A 275 -4.89 -12.25 14.89
CA ALA A 275 -5.39 -13.03 16.01
C ALA A 275 -6.07 -14.33 15.56
N GLN A 276 -6.88 -14.29 14.50
CA GLN A 276 -7.51 -15.47 13.92
C GLN A 276 -6.47 -16.48 13.40
N ALA A 277 -5.47 -16.02 12.65
CA ALA A 277 -4.44 -16.89 12.10
C ALA A 277 -3.58 -17.52 13.20
N VAL A 278 -3.31 -16.80 14.29
CA VAL A 278 -2.60 -17.34 15.47
C VAL A 278 -3.48 -18.35 16.22
N ALA A 279 -4.75 -18.04 16.45
CA ALA A 279 -5.69 -18.95 17.13
C ALA A 279 -5.88 -20.26 16.36
N SER A 280 -5.96 -20.18 15.03
CA SER A 280 -6.13 -21.33 14.13
C SER A 280 -4.82 -22.02 13.69
N LYS A 281 -3.67 -21.61 14.25
CA LYS A 281 -2.33 -22.16 13.93
C LYS A 281 -1.93 -22.05 12.45
N ARG A 282 -2.40 -21.01 11.76
CA ARG A 282 -2.12 -20.69 10.34
C ARG A 282 -1.21 -19.49 10.13
N SER A 283 -0.84 -18.79 11.20
CA SER A 283 0.06 -17.64 11.12
C SER A 283 1.47 -18.08 10.66
N PRO A 284 2.12 -17.38 9.71
CA PRO A 284 3.54 -17.59 9.43
C PRO A 284 4.44 -17.24 10.63
N LEU A 285 3.92 -16.50 11.61
CA LEU A 285 4.62 -16.16 12.85
C LEU A 285 4.26 -17.08 14.02
N GLN A 286 3.60 -18.22 13.77
CA GLN A 286 3.10 -19.09 14.84
C GLN A 286 4.18 -19.46 15.87
N ARG A 287 5.37 -19.84 15.40
CA ARG A 287 6.50 -20.25 16.27
C ARG A 287 7.04 -19.10 17.12
N LEU A 288 6.87 -17.85 16.68
CA LEU A 288 7.24 -16.66 17.45
C LEU A 288 6.24 -16.43 18.59
N TYR A 289 4.93 -16.53 18.31
CA TYR A 289 3.88 -16.40 19.33
C TYR A 289 3.90 -17.56 20.33
N ASP A 290 4.27 -18.77 19.90
CA ASP A 290 4.41 -19.94 20.77
C ASP A 290 5.73 -19.93 21.59
N GLY A 291 6.63 -18.97 21.33
CA GLY A 291 7.90 -18.82 22.05
C GLY A 291 8.98 -19.84 21.67
N GLU A 292 8.80 -20.58 20.57
CA GLU A 292 9.76 -21.56 20.06
C GLU A 292 10.96 -20.92 19.36
N THR A 293 10.82 -19.67 18.94
CA THR A 293 11.86 -18.90 18.25
C THR A 293 11.71 -17.41 18.56
N HIS A 294 12.72 -16.62 18.19
CA HIS A 294 12.72 -15.17 18.31
C HIS A 294 13.40 -14.56 17.08
N PHE A 295 13.05 -13.32 16.75
CA PHE A 295 13.86 -12.52 15.85
C PHE A 295 15.05 -11.89 16.59
N SER A 296 15.90 -11.17 15.87
CA SER A 296 17.00 -10.40 16.47
C SER A 296 16.44 -9.32 17.40
N PRO A 297 17.13 -8.96 18.50
CA PRO A 297 16.76 -7.81 19.32
C PRO A 297 16.68 -6.48 18.56
N LEU A 298 17.30 -6.37 17.38
CA LEU A 298 17.20 -5.20 16.50
C LEU A 298 15.80 -5.05 15.86
N ILE A 299 15.00 -6.11 15.87
CA ILE A 299 13.68 -6.12 15.22
C ILE A 299 12.61 -5.64 16.20
N SER A 300 11.98 -4.51 15.86
CA SER A 300 10.74 -4.05 16.50
C SER A 300 9.77 -3.54 15.44
N PHE A 301 8.56 -4.08 15.44
CA PHE A 301 7.50 -3.78 14.47
C PHE A 301 6.32 -3.19 15.21
N ASP A 302 5.85 -2.05 14.72
CA ASP A 302 4.66 -1.38 15.22
C ASP A 302 3.61 -1.27 14.12
N GLU A 303 2.34 -1.48 14.44
CA GLU A 303 1.27 -0.85 13.65
C GLU A 303 1.17 0.58 14.16
N GLN A 304 1.58 1.56 13.36
CA GLN A 304 1.67 2.97 13.74
C GLN A 304 0.68 3.80 12.91
N VAL A 305 -0.58 3.76 13.30
CA VAL A 305 -1.65 4.51 12.63
C VAL A 305 -1.47 6.02 12.83
N SER A 306 -0.97 6.43 14.00
CA SER A 306 -0.71 7.84 14.31
C SER A 306 0.27 8.47 13.32
N GLY A 307 -0.18 9.51 12.63
CA GLY A 307 0.62 10.23 11.63
C GLY A 307 0.81 9.49 10.30
N SER A 308 0.18 8.32 10.13
CA SER A 308 0.18 7.59 8.85
C SER A 308 -0.90 8.12 7.89
N LEU A 309 -0.91 7.59 6.66
CA LEU A 309 -1.98 7.84 5.70
C LEU A 309 -3.28 7.09 6.03
N SER A 310 -3.20 6.06 6.89
CA SER A 310 -4.33 5.25 7.28
C SER A 310 -5.21 5.98 8.30
N PRO A 311 -6.54 5.79 8.25
CA PRO A 311 -7.45 6.42 9.21
C PRO A 311 -7.25 5.88 10.62
N ALA A 312 -7.43 6.75 11.62
CA ALA A 312 -7.42 6.40 13.04
C ALA A 312 -8.69 5.64 13.50
N PHE A 313 -9.44 5.06 12.58
CA PHE A 313 -10.63 4.25 12.81
C PHE A 313 -10.75 3.18 11.71
N SER A 314 -11.32 2.03 12.03
CA SER A 314 -11.52 0.92 11.08
C SER A 314 -12.81 1.08 10.27
N ARG A 315 -12.95 0.28 9.21
CA ARG A 315 -14.20 0.21 8.43
C ARG A 315 -15.38 -0.35 9.23
N GLU A 316 -15.11 -1.01 10.35
CA GLU A 316 -16.11 -1.55 11.26
C GLU A 316 -16.48 -0.59 12.41
N GLY A 317 -15.79 0.56 12.48
CA GLY A 317 -16.12 1.62 13.43
C GLY A 317 -15.39 1.58 14.75
N TYR A 318 -14.26 0.87 14.81
CA TYR A 318 -13.40 0.86 15.99
C TYR A 318 -12.34 1.96 15.87
N PRO A 319 -12.19 2.86 16.86
CA PRO A 319 -11.02 3.72 16.95
C PRO A 319 -9.75 2.87 17.02
N ARG A 320 -8.74 3.26 16.27
CA ARG A 320 -7.46 2.55 16.18
C ARG A 320 -6.40 3.29 16.99
N LYS A 321 -5.44 2.54 17.50
CA LYS A 321 -4.28 3.05 18.24
C LYS A 321 -3.04 2.36 17.71
N ASP A 322 -1.88 2.93 18.02
CA ASP A 322 -0.61 2.29 17.71
C ASP A 322 -0.46 1.02 18.56
N LEU A 323 0.04 -0.05 17.93
CA LEU A 323 0.24 -1.35 18.57
C LEU A 323 1.69 -1.77 18.40
N LYS A 324 2.27 -2.33 19.47
CA LYS A 324 3.58 -2.96 19.48
C LYS A 324 3.41 -4.41 19.07
N LEU A 325 3.61 -4.72 17.79
CA LEU A 325 3.43 -6.08 17.26
C LEU A 325 4.61 -6.99 17.62
N ILE A 326 5.83 -6.48 17.45
CA ILE A 326 7.08 -7.15 17.86
C ILE A 326 7.94 -6.15 18.60
N VAL A 327 8.50 -6.54 19.75
CA VAL A 327 9.41 -5.70 20.54
C VAL A 327 10.68 -6.48 20.85
N ASN A 328 11.82 -5.95 20.39
CA ASN A 328 13.15 -6.56 20.57
C ASN A 328 13.17 -8.05 20.20
N GLY A 329 12.59 -8.35 19.04
CA GLY A 329 12.53 -9.68 18.44
C GLY A 329 11.50 -10.63 19.04
N GLN A 330 10.64 -10.17 19.96
CA GLN A 330 9.61 -10.98 20.61
C GLN A 330 8.21 -10.54 20.19
N ALA A 331 7.33 -11.50 19.90
CA ALA A 331 5.92 -11.22 19.65
C ALA A 331 5.25 -10.57 20.87
N ARG A 332 4.36 -9.61 20.61
CA ARG A 332 3.61 -8.86 21.63
C ARG A 332 2.13 -8.83 21.26
N GLU A 333 1.68 -7.73 20.69
CA GLU A 333 0.28 -7.53 20.34
C GLU A 333 -0.06 -8.24 19.03
N ARG A 334 -1.36 -8.34 18.77
CA ARG A 334 -1.96 -8.92 17.56
C ARG A 334 -2.99 -7.94 17.03
N LEU A 335 -3.26 -8.01 15.74
CA LEU A 335 -4.37 -7.31 15.10
C LEU A 335 -5.63 -8.15 15.32
N VAL A 336 -6.69 -7.50 15.80
CA VAL A 336 -7.93 -8.14 16.22
C VAL A 336 -9.11 -7.41 15.59
N ASP A 337 -9.78 -8.07 14.64
CA ASP A 337 -11.04 -7.58 14.06
C ASP A 337 -12.26 -7.96 14.94
N SER A 338 -13.45 -7.45 14.61
CA SER A 338 -14.64 -7.69 15.44
C SER A 338 -15.08 -9.15 15.50
N SER A 339 -14.90 -9.88 14.39
CA SER A 339 -15.29 -11.29 14.31
C SER A 339 -14.36 -12.16 15.15
N SER A 340 -13.06 -11.93 15.05
CA SER A 340 -12.04 -12.64 15.84
C SER A 340 -12.12 -12.29 17.32
N ALA A 341 -12.46 -11.05 17.65
CA ALA A 341 -12.78 -10.64 19.01
C ALA A 341 -13.94 -11.47 19.59
N ALA A 342 -15.02 -11.63 18.84
CA ALA A 342 -16.18 -12.42 19.26
C ALA A 342 -15.88 -13.93 19.35
N GLU A 343 -15.18 -14.49 18.35
CA GLU A 343 -14.90 -15.92 18.28
C GLU A 343 -13.89 -16.38 19.36
N TYR A 344 -12.87 -15.57 19.63
CA TYR A 344 -11.75 -15.95 20.50
C TYR A 344 -11.71 -15.22 21.85
N ASP A 345 -12.77 -14.49 22.20
CA ASP A 345 -12.88 -13.70 23.44
C ASP A 345 -11.69 -12.73 23.62
N LEU A 346 -11.41 -11.96 22.57
CA LEU A 346 -10.32 -10.98 22.52
C LEU A 346 -10.87 -9.56 22.42
N PRO A 347 -10.14 -8.54 22.91
CA PRO A 347 -10.52 -7.16 22.66
C PRO A 347 -10.24 -6.77 21.20
N ALA A 348 -11.29 -6.39 20.46
CA ALA A 348 -11.13 -5.79 19.14
C ALA A 348 -10.30 -4.50 19.23
N ASN A 349 -9.34 -4.32 18.33
CA ASN A 349 -8.48 -3.13 18.28
C ASN A 349 -8.61 -2.34 16.97
N GLY A 350 -9.67 -2.64 16.21
CA GLY A 350 -9.95 -1.99 14.95
C GLY A 350 -9.00 -2.40 13.83
N ALA A 351 -8.48 -3.61 13.86
CA ALA A 351 -7.96 -4.22 12.64
C ALA A 351 -9.10 -4.38 11.63
N ASP A 352 -8.81 -4.16 10.35
CA ASP A 352 -9.74 -4.51 9.28
C ASP A 352 -9.71 -6.03 9.01
N TYR A 353 -10.68 -6.50 8.22
CA TYR A 353 -10.79 -7.91 7.84
C TYR A 353 -9.47 -8.48 7.33
N GLY A 354 -9.14 -9.68 7.81
CA GLY A 354 -7.86 -10.36 7.53
C GLY A 354 -6.73 -9.96 8.48
N GLU A 355 -6.95 -8.95 9.33
CA GLU A 355 -6.08 -8.57 10.44
C GLU A 355 -4.61 -8.35 10.03
N GLY A 356 -4.43 -7.72 8.87
CA GLY A 356 -3.14 -7.28 8.35
C GLY A 356 -2.83 -5.84 8.78
N PRO A 357 -1.55 -5.50 8.99
CA PRO A 357 -1.15 -4.13 9.30
C PRO A 357 -1.44 -3.20 8.11
N SER A 358 -1.76 -1.94 8.43
CA SER A 358 -2.06 -0.90 7.44
C SER A 358 -1.05 0.26 7.50
N ALA A 359 -0.26 0.34 8.56
CA ALA A 359 0.71 1.41 8.77
C ALA A 359 1.91 0.85 9.53
N LEU A 360 2.61 -0.10 8.93
CA LEU A 360 3.69 -0.82 9.61
C LEU A 360 4.92 0.09 9.75
N SER A 361 5.51 0.15 10.93
CA SER A 361 6.71 0.92 11.24
C SER A 361 7.75 -0.02 11.85
N ILE A 362 8.92 -0.10 11.21
CA ILE A 362 10.05 -0.91 11.67
C ILE A 362 11.12 0.05 12.17
N ALA A 363 11.71 -0.25 13.33
CA ALA A 363 12.80 0.54 13.88
C ALA A 363 14.06 0.47 12.99
N GLY A 364 14.79 1.58 12.88
CA GLY A 364 16.09 1.63 12.22
C GLY A 364 17.19 1.08 13.12
N GLY A 365 18.33 0.72 12.53
CA GLY A 365 19.52 0.26 13.24
C GLY A 365 20.61 1.33 13.31
N SER A 366 21.87 0.89 13.26
CA SER A 366 23.04 1.78 13.36
C SER A 366 23.79 1.97 12.04
N LEU A 367 23.41 1.27 10.97
CA LEU A 367 24.11 1.35 9.69
C LEU A 367 23.73 2.62 8.93
N GLU A 368 24.70 3.51 8.74
CA GLU A 368 24.53 4.72 7.92
C GLU A 368 24.49 4.36 6.42
N LEU A 369 23.70 5.08 5.62
CA LEU A 369 23.52 4.78 4.18
C LEU A 369 24.83 4.76 3.38
N ASP A 370 25.77 5.68 3.68
CA ASP A 370 27.06 5.79 3.00
C ASP A 370 28.04 4.67 3.39
N GLN A 371 27.78 3.95 4.49
CA GLN A 371 28.59 2.83 4.99
C GLN A 371 28.09 1.46 4.49
N ILE A 372 26.95 1.39 3.81
CA ILE A 372 26.34 0.11 3.40
C ILE A 372 27.34 -0.77 2.63
N LEU A 373 27.98 -0.22 1.60
CA LEU A 373 28.89 -1.00 0.76
C LEU A 373 30.15 -1.40 1.53
N GLU A 374 30.75 -0.47 2.27
CA GLU A 374 31.93 -0.75 3.12
C GLU A 374 31.63 -1.88 4.11
N LYS A 375 30.50 -1.80 4.81
CA LYS A 375 30.08 -2.80 5.80
C LYS A 375 29.72 -4.13 5.16
N LEU A 376 29.12 -4.14 3.97
CA LEU A 376 28.85 -5.35 3.20
C LEU A 376 30.16 -6.04 2.76
N GLY A 377 31.22 -5.28 2.46
CA GLY A 377 32.51 -5.83 2.03
C GLY A 377 32.37 -6.58 0.71
N THR A 378 32.34 -7.92 0.78
CA THR A 378 32.08 -8.78 -0.37
C THR A 378 30.76 -9.53 -0.20
N GLY A 379 29.84 -9.36 -1.16
CA GLY A 379 28.51 -9.93 -1.07
C GLY A 379 27.52 -9.36 -2.10
N LEU A 380 26.23 -9.52 -1.82
CA LEU A 380 25.15 -9.10 -2.70
C LEU A 380 24.49 -7.81 -2.22
N TYR A 381 24.39 -6.82 -3.10
CA TYR A 381 23.48 -5.70 -2.91
C TYR A 381 22.19 -6.02 -3.67
N ILE A 382 21.09 -6.24 -2.96
CA ILE A 382 19.80 -6.63 -3.53
C ILE A 382 18.83 -5.45 -3.39
N SER A 383 18.52 -4.79 -4.51
CA SER A 383 17.62 -3.64 -4.53
C SER A 383 16.16 -4.05 -4.38
N ASN A 384 15.75 -5.12 -5.06
CA ASN A 384 14.39 -5.65 -5.00
C ASN A 384 14.39 -7.19 -4.96
N LEU A 385 13.36 -7.72 -4.32
CA LEU A 385 12.95 -9.11 -4.48
C LEU A 385 11.65 -9.15 -5.29
N TRP A 386 11.32 -10.31 -5.84
CA TRP A 386 10.15 -10.43 -6.69
C TRP A 386 9.52 -11.82 -6.65
N TYR A 387 8.20 -11.86 -6.83
CA TYR A 387 7.37 -13.08 -6.83
C TYR A 387 7.61 -13.96 -5.60
N LEU A 388 7.51 -13.37 -4.42
CA LEU A 388 7.62 -14.13 -3.18
C LEU A 388 6.38 -14.99 -2.96
N ASN A 389 6.59 -16.17 -2.37
CA ASN A 389 5.53 -17.02 -1.84
C ASN A 389 6.08 -17.84 -0.66
N PHE A 390 5.18 -18.39 0.16
CA PHE A 390 5.58 -19.34 1.19
C PHE A 390 5.90 -20.70 0.56
N SER A 391 7.14 -21.16 0.71
CA SER A 391 7.49 -22.57 0.44
C SER A 391 7.13 -23.47 1.63
N ASP A 392 7.23 -22.93 2.85
CA ASP A 392 6.67 -23.51 4.07
C ASP A 392 6.22 -22.38 5.00
N ARG A 393 4.90 -22.19 5.09
CA ARG A 393 4.31 -21.11 5.88
C ARG A 393 4.58 -21.26 7.38
N ALA A 394 4.50 -22.47 7.94
CA ALA A 394 4.67 -22.69 9.39
C ALA A 394 6.10 -22.41 9.86
N ALA A 395 7.08 -22.61 8.98
CA ALA A 395 8.48 -22.27 9.23
C ALA A 395 8.87 -20.86 8.74
N ALA A 396 7.89 -20.04 8.34
CA ALA A 396 8.10 -18.72 7.71
C ALA A 396 9.11 -18.76 6.55
N ARG A 397 9.15 -19.86 5.80
CA ARG A 397 10.05 -20.03 4.65
C ARG A 397 9.46 -19.41 3.41
N LEU A 398 10.25 -18.55 2.80
CA LEU A 398 9.90 -17.74 1.65
C LEU A 398 10.77 -18.17 0.48
N THR A 399 10.15 -18.37 -0.67
CA THR A 399 10.86 -18.49 -1.95
C THR A 399 10.52 -17.31 -2.83
N GLY A 400 11.50 -16.82 -3.57
CA GLY A 400 11.34 -15.69 -4.50
C GLY A 400 12.54 -15.57 -5.42
N MET A 401 12.67 -14.41 -6.06
CA MET A 401 13.76 -14.12 -7.00
C MET A 401 14.45 -12.80 -6.69
N THR A 402 15.76 -12.74 -6.90
CA THR A 402 16.54 -11.50 -6.97
C THR A 402 16.32 -10.87 -8.35
N ARG A 403 15.54 -9.79 -8.43
CA ARG A 403 15.20 -9.13 -9.69
C ARG A 403 15.28 -7.62 -9.53
N PHE A 404 15.37 -6.90 -10.65
CA PHE A 404 15.47 -5.45 -10.70
C PHE A 404 16.68 -4.93 -9.90
N ALA A 405 17.86 -4.99 -10.53
CA ALA A 405 19.13 -4.52 -9.96
C ALA A 405 19.62 -5.29 -8.72
N THR A 406 20.20 -6.46 -8.94
CA THR A 406 21.06 -7.14 -7.95
C THR A 406 22.52 -7.04 -8.39
N PHE A 407 23.37 -6.60 -7.48
CA PHE A 407 24.78 -6.35 -7.76
C PHE A 407 25.70 -7.18 -6.88
N TRP A 408 26.81 -7.59 -7.48
CA TRP A 408 27.95 -8.14 -6.77
C TRP A 408 28.83 -7.00 -6.29
N VAL A 409 29.15 -7.04 -5.00
CA VAL A 409 30.02 -6.08 -4.33
C VAL A 409 31.32 -6.80 -3.95
N GLU A 410 32.45 -6.18 -4.26
CA GLU A 410 33.78 -6.63 -3.86
C GLU A 410 34.51 -5.47 -3.19
N ASP A 411 35.09 -5.73 -2.01
CA ASP A 411 35.84 -4.74 -1.23
C ASP A 411 35.09 -3.40 -1.05
N GLY A 412 33.77 -3.51 -0.83
CA GLY A 412 32.88 -2.37 -0.64
C GLY A 412 32.58 -1.55 -1.89
N LYS A 413 32.74 -2.13 -3.09
CA LYS A 413 32.42 -1.48 -4.36
C LYS A 413 31.54 -2.37 -5.22
N ILE A 414 30.52 -1.78 -5.86
CA ILE A 414 29.74 -2.49 -6.86
C ILE A 414 30.62 -2.74 -8.09
N VAL A 415 30.85 -4.01 -8.41
CA VAL A 415 31.71 -4.41 -9.54
C VAL A 415 30.92 -4.90 -10.75
N ALA A 416 29.82 -5.62 -10.54
CA ALA A 416 29.08 -6.28 -11.62
C ALA A 416 27.61 -6.53 -11.27
N PRO A 417 26.71 -6.59 -12.27
CA PRO A 417 25.36 -7.09 -12.09
C PRO A 417 25.37 -8.62 -11.97
N VAL A 418 24.34 -9.15 -11.31
CA VAL A 418 24.16 -10.60 -11.12
C VAL A 418 22.90 -11.06 -11.87
N SER A 419 22.92 -12.28 -12.39
CA SER A 419 21.71 -12.90 -12.96
C SER A 419 20.62 -13.01 -11.92
N THR A 420 19.36 -13.01 -12.36
CA THR A 420 18.27 -13.36 -11.45
C THR A 420 18.49 -14.77 -10.90
N MET A 421 18.55 -14.87 -9.57
CA MET A 421 18.68 -16.11 -8.83
C MET A 421 17.42 -16.32 -8.00
N ARG A 422 17.04 -17.57 -7.79
CA ARG A 422 16.02 -17.93 -6.80
C ARG A 422 16.66 -18.01 -5.42
N PHE A 423 15.89 -17.62 -4.42
CA PHE A 423 16.22 -17.88 -3.02
C PHE A 423 15.13 -18.72 -2.36
N ASP A 424 15.51 -19.44 -1.30
CA ASP A 424 14.58 -20.08 -0.37
C ASP A 424 15.17 -20.03 1.04
N ASP A 425 14.65 -19.13 1.88
CA ASP A 425 15.15 -18.92 3.23
C ASP A 425 14.00 -18.60 4.20
N SER A 426 14.25 -18.75 5.49
CA SER A 426 13.25 -18.46 6.54
C SER A 426 13.35 -17.01 6.99
N ALA A 427 12.21 -16.33 7.17
CA ALA A 427 12.19 -15.02 7.81
C ALA A 427 12.78 -15.06 9.23
N TYR A 428 12.66 -16.18 9.96
CA TYR A 428 13.34 -16.38 11.25
C TYR A 428 14.86 -16.39 11.14
N SER A 429 15.39 -16.82 10.00
CA SER A 429 16.82 -16.71 9.70
C SER A 429 17.16 -15.27 9.33
N LEU A 430 16.49 -14.70 8.32
CA LEU A 430 16.78 -13.38 7.75
C LEU A 430 16.66 -12.24 8.76
N LEU A 431 15.62 -12.25 9.59
CA LEU A 431 15.35 -11.24 10.62
C LEU A 431 15.85 -11.66 12.01
N GLY A 432 16.42 -12.85 12.13
CA GLY A 432 16.94 -13.42 13.37
C GLY A 432 18.43 -13.66 13.30
N SER A 433 18.82 -14.92 13.25
CA SER A 433 20.23 -15.33 13.37
C SER A 433 21.17 -14.76 12.29
N ALA A 434 20.64 -14.42 11.11
CA ALA A 434 21.43 -13.89 10.01
C ALA A 434 21.52 -12.37 10.03
N LEU A 435 20.66 -11.66 10.76
CA LEU A 435 20.63 -10.21 10.79
C LEU A 435 21.84 -9.64 11.54
N GLU A 436 22.64 -8.82 10.85
CA GLU A 436 23.81 -8.17 11.42
C GLU A 436 23.50 -6.74 11.87
N ASP A 437 22.85 -5.95 11.02
CA ASP A 437 22.44 -4.57 11.33
C ASP A 437 21.28 -4.14 10.39
N LEU A 438 20.63 -3.03 10.75
CA LEU A 438 19.63 -2.35 9.94
C LEU A 438 20.13 -0.94 9.62
N THR A 439 19.70 -0.37 8.49
CA THR A 439 19.98 1.05 8.24
C THR A 439 19.33 1.93 9.28
N ARG A 440 19.98 3.03 9.65
CA ARG A 440 19.41 4.03 10.55
C ARG A 440 18.25 4.75 9.87
N GLU A 441 18.48 5.16 8.63
CA GLU A 441 17.47 5.75 7.76
C GLU A 441 16.42 4.71 7.38
N ARG A 442 15.18 5.17 7.27
CA ARG A 442 14.02 4.33 6.91
C ARG A 442 13.32 4.95 5.72
N GLU A 443 12.91 4.10 4.78
CA GLU A 443 12.15 4.50 3.61
C GLU A 443 10.66 4.31 3.88
N LEU A 444 9.85 5.31 3.54
CA LEU A 444 8.39 5.18 3.51
C LEU A 444 7.97 4.63 2.15
N ILE A 445 7.37 3.45 2.14
CA ILE A 445 6.80 2.83 0.95
C ILE A 445 5.28 2.84 1.11
N LEU A 446 4.59 3.40 0.12
CA LEU A 446 3.14 3.40 0.06
C LEU A 446 2.66 2.25 -0.83
N GLN A 447 1.55 1.62 -0.44
CA GLN A 447 0.91 0.62 -1.28
C GLN A 447 0.53 1.25 -2.63
N SER A 448 1.10 0.71 -3.70
CA SER A 448 0.91 1.19 -5.07
C SER A 448 -0.29 0.57 -5.78
N SER A 449 -1.03 -0.32 -5.12
CA SER A 449 -2.26 -0.89 -5.68
C SER A 449 -3.33 0.19 -5.88
N THR A 450 -3.94 0.15 -7.05
CA THR A 450 -5.01 1.07 -7.48
C THR A 450 -6.26 0.31 -7.92
N TYR A 451 -6.31 -1.00 -7.64
CA TYR A 451 -7.49 -1.81 -7.89
C TYR A 451 -8.63 -1.35 -6.99
N THR A 452 -9.79 -1.14 -7.60
CA THR A 452 -10.96 -0.49 -6.99
C THR A 452 -10.71 0.96 -6.62
N GLN A 453 -9.74 1.25 -5.75
CA GLN A 453 -9.29 2.60 -5.36
C GLN A 453 -7.81 2.60 -4.96
N ARG A 454 -7.19 3.77 -4.86
CA ARG A 454 -5.86 3.89 -4.21
C ARG A 454 -5.94 3.46 -2.74
N GLN A 455 -4.89 2.76 -2.31
CA GLN A 455 -4.75 2.30 -0.93
C GLN A 455 -4.11 3.38 -0.05
N THR A 456 -4.44 3.37 1.23
CA THR A 456 -3.80 4.21 2.27
C THR A 456 -2.72 3.47 3.03
N GLY A 457 -2.54 2.17 2.74
CA GLY A 457 -1.58 1.33 3.43
C GLY A 457 -0.15 1.81 3.21
N SER A 458 0.67 1.74 4.25
CA SER A 458 2.07 2.13 4.20
C SER A 458 2.96 1.26 5.07
N ILE A 459 4.24 1.23 4.73
CA ILE A 459 5.30 0.68 5.56
C ILE A 459 6.47 1.65 5.62
N GLN A 460 7.00 1.88 6.81
CA GLN A 460 8.24 2.63 7.01
C GLN A 460 9.30 1.68 7.57
N LEU A 461 10.34 1.40 6.78
CA LEU A 461 11.32 0.37 7.11
C LEU A 461 12.76 0.68 6.68
N PRO A 462 13.76 0.15 7.39
CA PRO A 462 15.16 0.24 6.99
C PRO A 462 15.51 -0.79 5.91
N GLY A 463 16.75 -0.74 5.41
CA GLY A 463 17.40 -1.88 4.76
C GLY A 463 18.05 -2.80 5.79
N ALA A 464 18.36 -4.04 5.40
CA ALA A 464 18.93 -5.06 6.30
C ALA A 464 20.25 -5.62 5.77
N LEU A 465 21.29 -5.59 6.60
CA LEU A 465 22.53 -6.29 6.36
C LEU A 465 22.46 -7.68 7.00
N ILE A 466 22.64 -8.71 6.19
CA ILE A 466 22.53 -10.11 6.61
C ILE A 466 23.80 -10.89 6.28
N SER A 467 24.25 -11.70 7.23
CA SER A 467 25.43 -12.56 7.10
C SER A 467 25.26 -13.64 6.03
N ARG A 468 24.01 -14.04 5.74
CA ARG A 468 23.70 -15.03 4.71
C ARG A 468 22.28 -14.91 4.15
N LEU A 469 22.16 -15.12 2.84
CA LEU A 469 20.95 -15.43 2.08
C LEU A 469 21.20 -16.72 1.28
N THR A 470 20.26 -17.66 1.33
CA THR A 470 20.38 -18.95 0.61
C THR A 470 19.83 -18.84 -0.81
N LEU A 471 20.72 -18.85 -1.81
CA LEU A 471 20.39 -18.92 -3.23
C LEU A 471 20.36 -20.37 -3.72
N THR A 472 19.33 -20.75 -4.49
CA THR A 472 19.04 -22.15 -4.83
C THR A 472 19.14 -22.47 -6.32
N LEU A 473 18.73 -21.54 -7.20
CA LEU A 473 18.69 -21.75 -8.66
C LEU A 473 19.07 -20.50 -9.43
#